data_AF-A0A934WXF2-F1
#
_entry.id   AF-A0A934WXF2-F1
#
_cell.length_a   1.000
_cell.length_b   1.000
_cell.length_c   1.000
_cell.angle_alpha   90.00
_cell.angle_beta   90.00
_cell.angle_gamma   90.00
#
_symmetry.space_group_name_H-M   'P 1'
#
loop_
_entity.id
_entity.type
_entity.pdbx_description
1 polymer ?
#
loop_
_entity_poly.entity_id
_entity_poly.type
_entity_poly.pdbx_seq_one_letter_code
_entity_poly.pdbx_strand_id
1 'polypeptide(L)'
;MQEKIFSTGNGGHYHIFEIGEFEYSDPLEIYHESEVNSIKSKFIFLLTADFPSAPKGLIETKAKKAAQEHWKKRLSEVENCKLPKELEFLLSENKKARQINLLKNLTLTTDQLFKFYKITSERGFKMSQYIGESLPLKIEESELPKMTYIDGDKIVKFGQTSLSDGQLRHMIKFRNKTIGKFLDKGDHWHCFYITFRSIAGKEPWQNGQAHLHYLSNAFGLSRAEVVDRIRKNNAPSSPVHINITDYGNQSNQ
;
A
#
# COMPACT_ATOMS: atom_id res chain seq x y z
N MET A 1 17.50 -14.95 12.15
CA MET A 1 17.43 -15.48 10.78
C MET A 1 16.06 -15.10 10.23
N GLN A 2 15.95 -13.99 9.49
CA GLN A 2 14.66 -13.50 8.97
C GLN A 2 14.42 -14.14 7.60
N GLU A 3 13.47 -15.06 7.54
CA GLU A 3 12.93 -15.59 6.28
C GLU A 3 12.11 -14.48 5.61
N LYS A 4 12.54 -14.02 4.43
CA LYS A 4 11.79 -13.05 3.61
C LYS A 4 11.06 -13.79 2.50
N ILE A 5 9.80 -14.10 2.75
CA ILE A 5 8.88 -14.66 1.77
C ILE A 5 8.53 -13.55 0.79
N PHE A 6 8.86 -13.77 -0.48
CA PHE A 6 8.43 -12.93 -1.59
C PHE A 6 7.49 -13.79 -2.45
N SER A 7 6.20 -13.44 -2.51
CA SER A 7 5.31 -14.06 -3.48
C SER A 7 5.33 -13.29 -4.79
N THR A 8 5.35 -14.02 -5.91
CA THR A 8 5.20 -13.46 -7.27
C THR A 8 3.73 -13.15 -7.58
N GLY A 9 2.80 -13.49 -6.69
CA GLY A 9 1.41 -13.03 -6.66
C GLY A 9 0.98 -12.70 -5.24
N ASN A 10 0.70 -11.42 -4.96
CA ASN A 10 0.23 -10.84 -3.68
C ASN A 10 1.02 -11.30 -2.43
N GLY A 11 2.10 -10.60 -2.08
CA GLY A 11 2.82 -10.93 -0.83
C GLY A 11 4.26 -10.44 -0.74
N GLY A 12 4.42 -9.13 -0.59
CA GLY A 12 5.25 -8.56 0.48
C GLY A 12 4.29 -7.66 1.29
N HIS A 13 4.32 -7.67 2.61
CA HIS A 13 3.30 -7.00 3.41
C HIS A 13 3.30 -5.47 3.21
N TYR A 14 2.42 -4.96 2.33
CA TYR A 14 2.10 -3.54 2.15
C TYR A 14 0.63 -3.22 2.42
N HIS A 15 0.02 -3.81 3.46
CA HIS A 15 -1.43 -3.74 3.70
C HIS A 15 -2.02 -2.33 3.78
N ILE A 16 -1.23 -1.30 4.09
CA ILE A 16 -1.69 0.09 4.17
C ILE A 16 -1.65 0.80 2.81
N PHE A 17 -0.74 0.38 1.92
CA PHE A 17 -0.53 1.03 0.62
C PHE A 17 -1.22 0.29 -0.52
N GLU A 18 -1.37 -1.03 -0.45
CA GLU A 18 -1.89 -1.83 -1.55
C GLU A 18 -3.14 -2.62 -1.16
N ILE A 19 -4.29 -2.21 -1.69
CA ILE A 19 -5.60 -2.87 -1.55
C ILE A 19 -6.12 -3.41 -2.90
N GLY A 20 -5.33 -3.25 -3.98
CA GLY A 20 -5.76 -3.47 -5.37
C GLY A 20 -6.25 -2.17 -6.05
N GLU A 21 -6.47 -2.18 -7.37
CA GLU A 21 -7.04 -1.02 -8.07
C GLU A 21 -8.53 -0.88 -7.78
N PHE A 22 -8.97 0.36 -7.54
CA PHE A 22 -10.38 0.73 -7.35
C PHE A 22 -10.58 2.21 -7.68
N GLU A 23 -11.82 2.63 -7.90
CA GLU A 23 -12.13 4.01 -8.27
C GLU A 23 -13.32 4.57 -7.48
N TYR A 24 -13.23 5.85 -7.14
CA TYR A 24 -14.28 6.67 -6.54
C TYR A 24 -15.05 6.03 -5.37
N SER A 25 -14.35 5.25 -4.55
CA SER A 25 -14.94 4.52 -3.43
C SER A 25 -14.87 5.33 -2.15
N ASP A 26 -15.70 5.01 -1.16
CA ASP A 26 -15.54 5.63 0.15
C ASP A 26 -14.22 5.17 0.80
N PRO A 27 -13.35 6.10 1.24
CA PRO A 27 -12.07 5.72 1.82
C PRO A 27 -12.20 4.79 3.03
N LEU A 28 -13.15 5.05 3.93
CA LEU A 28 -13.32 4.28 5.17
C LEU A 28 -13.87 2.87 4.87
N GLU A 29 -14.83 2.76 3.96
CA GLU A 29 -15.38 1.46 3.52
C GLU A 29 -14.30 0.57 2.90
N ILE A 30 -13.45 1.10 2.03
CA ILE A 30 -12.36 0.33 1.41
C ILE A 30 -11.40 -0.24 2.46
N TYR A 31 -11.01 0.56 3.46
CA TYR A 31 -10.16 0.08 4.55
C TYR A 31 -10.90 -0.91 5.47
N HIS A 32 -12.20 -0.70 5.73
CA HIS A 32 -13.03 -1.63 6.48
C HIS A 32 -13.07 -3.01 5.81
N GLU A 33 -13.41 -3.06 4.53
CA GLU A 33 -13.51 -4.31 3.79
C GLU A 33 -12.17 -5.04 3.73
N SER A 34 -11.10 -4.31 3.38
CA SER A 34 -9.75 -4.87 3.28
C SER A 34 -9.28 -5.46 4.61
N GLU A 35 -9.44 -4.71 5.71
CA GLU A 35 -8.99 -5.15 7.03
C GLU A 35 -9.84 -6.31 7.56
N VAL A 36 -11.17 -6.22 7.47
CA VAL A 36 -12.07 -7.30 7.91
C VAL A 36 -11.81 -8.58 7.13
N ASN A 37 -11.61 -8.50 5.81
CA ASN A 37 -11.33 -9.69 5.00
C ASN A 37 -9.97 -10.31 5.36
N SER A 38 -8.94 -9.49 5.56
CA SER A 38 -7.61 -9.94 5.97
C SER A 38 -7.63 -10.61 7.34
N ILE A 39 -8.24 -9.97 8.33
CA ILE A 39 -8.33 -10.49 9.70
C ILE A 39 -9.21 -11.74 9.76
N LYS A 40 -10.37 -11.75 9.08
CA LYS A 40 -11.23 -12.93 8.96
C LYS A 40 -10.47 -14.12 8.39
N SER A 41 -9.70 -13.91 7.32
CA SER A 41 -8.92 -14.99 6.69
C SER A 41 -7.87 -15.57 7.63
N LYS A 42 -7.18 -14.71 8.40
CA LYS A 42 -6.25 -15.14 9.46
C LYS A 42 -6.95 -15.98 10.53
N PHE A 43 -8.12 -15.53 11.01
CA PHE A 43 -8.88 -16.29 12.00
C PHE A 43 -9.40 -17.63 11.44
N ILE A 44 -9.86 -17.69 10.19
CA ILE A 44 -10.25 -18.95 9.56
C ILE A 44 -9.08 -19.92 9.55
N PHE A 45 -7.89 -19.46 9.14
CA PHE A 45 -6.68 -20.28 9.12
C PHE A 45 -6.35 -20.84 10.52
N LEU A 46 -6.28 -19.97 11.53
CA LEU A 46 -5.97 -20.36 12.91
C LEU A 46 -7.00 -21.31 13.49
N LEU A 47 -8.29 -20.98 13.38
CA LEU A 47 -9.37 -21.81 13.93
C LEU A 47 -9.48 -23.17 13.23
N THR A 48 -9.17 -23.24 11.93
CA THR A 48 -9.14 -24.53 11.21
C THR A 48 -7.97 -25.39 11.67
N ALA A 49 -6.81 -24.79 11.96
CA ALA A 49 -5.66 -25.51 12.50
C ALA A 49 -5.91 -26.02 13.92
N ASP A 50 -6.52 -25.20 14.78
CA ASP A 50 -6.81 -25.54 16.18
C ASP A 50 -8.00 -26.51 16.31
N PHE A 51 -8.98 -26.42 15.40
CA PHE A 51 -10.23 -27.20 15.44
C PHE A 51 -10.54 -27.84 14.08
N PRO A 52 -9.74 -28.81 13.60
CA PRO A 52 -9.86 -29.35 12.23
C PRO A 52 -11.20 -30.05 11.96
N SER A 53 -11.87 -30.56 13.00
CA SER A 53 -13.16 -31.24 12.88
C SER A 53 -14.38 -30.31 13.07
N ALA A 54 -14.17 -29.02 13.36
CA ALA A 54 -15.27 -28.10 13.58
C ALA A 54 -16.03 -27.81 12.27
N PRO A 55 -17.37 -27.62 12.31
CA PRO A 55 -18.13 -27.25 11.12
C PRO A 55 -17.62 -25.95 10.50
N LYS A 56 -17.37 -25.96 9.18
CA LYS A 56 -16.85 -24.78 8.45
C LYS A 56 -17.69 -23.51 8.67
N GLY A 57 -19.02 -23.63 8.69
CA GLY A 57 -19.92 -22.49 8.95
C GLY A 57 -19.76 -21.88 10.34
N LEU A 58 -19.40 -22.69 11.35
CA LEU A 58 -19.11 -22.21 12.70
C LEU A 58 -17.78 -21.44 12.73
N ILE A 59 -16.73 -21.98 12.07
CA ILE A 59 -15.43 -21.30 11.93
C ILE A 59 -15.61 -19.95 11.24
N GLU A 60 -16.31 -19.91 10.12
CA GLU A 60 -16.55 -18.67 9.36
C GLU A 60 -17.32 -17.62 10.18
N THR A 61 -18.33 -18.06 10.94
CA THR A 61 -19.12 -17.17 11.81
C THR A 61 -18.26 -16.56 12.92
N LYS A 62 -17.45 -17.40 13.60
CA LYS A 62 -16.54 -16.95 14.67
C LYS A 62 -15.47 -15.99 14.13
N ALA A 63 -14.86 -16.33 12.99
CA ALA A 63 -13.87 -15.49 12.33
C ALA A 63 -14.44 -14.13 11.89
N LYS A 64 -15.66 -14.12 11.33
CA LYS A 64 -16.35 -12.87 10.95
C LYS A 64 -16.61 -11.98 12.18
N LYS A 65 -17.07 -12.56 13.29
CA LYS A 65 -17.30 -11.81 14.54
C LYS A 65 -16.00 -11.20 15.08
N ALA A 66 -14.94 -11.99 15.17
CA ALA A 66 -13.63 -11.53 15.64
C ALA A 66 -13.05 -10.42 14.75
N ALA A 67 -13.20 -10.53 13.43
CA ALA A 67 -12.74 -9.50 12.49
C ALA A 67 -13.50 -8.17 12.66
N GLN A 68 -14.81 -8.21 12.92
CA GLN A 68 -15.58 -7.00 13.19
C GLN A 68 -15.23 -6.36 14.54
N GLU A 69 -14.96 -7.17 15.56
CA GLU A 69 -14.48 -6.68 16.87
C GLU A 69 -13.09 -6.04 16.75
N HIS A 70 -12.19 -6.66 15.97
CA HIS A 70 -10.88 -6.10 15.65
C HIS A 70 -11.01 -4.74 14.96
N TRP A 71 -11.86 -4.62 13.93
CA TRP A 71 -12.09 -3.35 13.24
C TRP A 71 -12.59 -2.25 14.17
N LYS A 72 -13.56 -2.56 15.05
CA LYS A 72 -14.07 -1.59 16.04
C LYS A 72 -12.95 -1.09 16.96
N LYS A 73 -12.11 -2.01 17.44
CA LYS A 73 -10.95 -1.66 18.26
C LYS A 73 -9.98 -0.76 17.50
N ARG A 74 -9.65 -1.13 16.26
CA ARG A 74 -8.75 -0.38 15.39
C ARG A 74 -9.25 1.04 15.12
N LEU A 75 -10.53 1.21 14.82
CA LEU A 75 -11.14 2.55 14.67
C LEU A 75 -11.02 3.38 15.95
N SER A 76 -11.25 2.78 17.11
CA SER A 76 -11.12 3.48 18.38
C SER A 76 -9.68 3.91 18.67
N GLU A 77 -8.68 3.11 18.34
CA GLU A 77 -7.26 3.45 18.48
C GLU A 77 -6.90 4.65 17.58
N VAL A 78 -7.37 4.61 16.33
CA VAL A 78 -7.10 5.65 15.32
C VAL A 78 -7.78 6.96 15.68
N GLU A 79 -8.99 6.92 16.24
CA GLU A 79 -9.70 8.12 16.68
C GLU A 79 -8.89 8.90 17.74
N ASN A 80 -8.21 8.18 18.63
CA ASN A 80 -7.38 8.76 19.69
C ASN A 80 -6.02 9.28 19.19
N CYS A 81 -5.61 8.96 17.95
CA CYS A 81 -4.36 9.44 17.38
C CYS A 81 -4.45 10.94 17.05
N LYS A 82 -3.40 11.72 17.32
CA LYS A 82 -3.36 13.15 16.95
C LYS A 82 -2.92 13.31 15.50
N LEU A 83 -3.80 13.85 14.65
CA LEU A 83 -3.46 14.18 13.27
C LEU A 83 -2.68 15.51 13.21
N PRO A 84 -1.62 15.61 12.40
CA PRO A 84 -0.99 16.88 12.09
C PRO A 84 -1.99 17.83 11.42
N LYS A 85 -2.08 19.07 11.91
CA LYS A 85 -3.04 20.08 11.41
C LYS A 85 -2.80 20.43 9.94
N GLU A 86 -1.56 20.27 9.50
CA GLU A 86 -1.11 20.48 8.13
C GLU A 86 -1.91 19.65 7.13
N LEU A 87 -2.24 18.40 7.49
CA LEU A 87 -3.07 17.52 6.65
C LEU A 87 -4.52 17.96 6.59
N GLU A 88 -5.06 18.50 7.69
CA GLU A 88 -6.42 19.02 7.70
C GLU A 88 -6.56 20.27 6.83
N PHE A 89 -5.56 21.15 6.87
CA PHE A 89 -5.51 22.36 6.04
C PHE A 89 -5.27 22.04 4.57
N LEU A 90 -4.49 21.00 4.27
CA LEU A 90 -4.19 20.58 2.91
C LEU A 90 -5.45 20.37 2.07
N LEU A 91 -6.48 19.75 2.65
CA LEU A 91 -7.74 19.43 1.96
C LEU A 91 -8.55 20.65 1.50
N SER A 92 -8.16 21.84 1.95
CA SER A 92 -8.79 23.12 1.59
C SER A 92 -7.84 24.10 0.89
N GLU A 93 -6.58 23.71 0.69
CA GLU A 93 -5.56 24.57 0.11
C GLU A 93 -5.41 24.31 -1.40
N ASN A 94 -5.45 25.38 -2.19
CA ASN A 94 -5.54 25.31 -3.65
C ASN A 94 -4.26 25.83 -4.32
N LYS A 95 -3.35 26.44 -3.55
CA LYS A 95 -2.11 27.02 -4.05
C LYS A 95 -0.96 26.04 -3.87
N LYS A 96 -0.34 25.63 -4.98
CA LYS A 96 0.83 24.73 -5.01
C LYS A 96 1.89 25.08 -3.98
N ALA A 97 2.31 26.35 -3.93
CA ALA A 97 3.35 26.82 -3.01
C ALA A 97 2.98 26.59 -1.53
N ARG A 98 1.70 26.78 -1.17
CA ARG A 98 1.21 26.55 0.19
C ARG A 98 1.07 25.08 0.50
N GLN A 99 0.57 24.26 -0.43
CA GLN A 99 0.54 22.80 -0.27
C GLN A 99 1.95 22.22 -0.04
N ILE A 100 2.94 22.67 -0.81
CA ILE A 100 4.35 22.27 -0.62
C ILE A 100 4.83 22.68 0.77
N ASN A 101 4.52 23.89 1.22
CA ASN A 101 4.94 24.38 2.53
C ASN A 101 4.29 23.61 3.68
N LEU A 102 2.99 23.29 3.59
CA LEU A 102 2.27 22.51 4.59
C LEU A 102 2.88 21.11 4.78
N LEU A 103 3.34 20.50 3.69
CA LEU A 103 3.83 19.12 3.70
C LEU A 103 5.35 19.02 3.86
N LYS A 104 6.05 20.15 3.94
CA LYS A 104 7.51 20.18 4.02
C LYS A 104 7.98 19.53 5.32
N ASN A 105 8.83 18.51 5.21
CA ASN A 105 9.37 17.74 6.34
C ASN A 105 8.29 17.05 7.20
N LEU A 106 7.07 16.90 6.67
CA LEU A 106 6.00 16.23 7.40
C LEU A 106 6.39 14.77 7.62
N THR A 107 6.15 14.29 8.82
CA THR A 107 6.39 12.91 9.22
C THR A 107 5.10 12.36 9.81
N LEU A 108 4.69 11.19 9.33
CA LEU A 108 3.46 10.52 9.70
C LEU A 108 3.75 9.12 10.23
N THR A 109 2.88 8.65 11.11
CA THR A 109 2.73 7.21 11.36
C THR A 109 1.65 6.64 10.44
N THR A 110 1.62 5.32 10.33
CA THR A 110 0.55 4.60 9.63
C THR A 110 -0.82 4.89 10.23
N ASP A 111 -0.91 5.04 11.56
CA ASP A 111 -2.15 5.44 12.26
C ASP A 111 -2.61 6.85 11.88
N GLN A 112 -1.67 7.80 11.77
CA GLN A 112 -1.98 9.17 11.35
C GLN A 112 -2.44 9.21 9.89
N LEU A 113 -1.81 8.42 9.01
CA LEU A 113 -2.24 8.30 7.62
C LEU A 113 -3.64 7.69 7.50
N PHE A 114 -3.95 6.66 8.29
CA PHE A 114 -5.28 6.08 8.30
C PHE A 114 -6.33 7.03 8.88
N LYS A 115 -6.00 7.77 9.95
CA LYS A 115 -6.86 8.85 10.47
C LYS A 115 -7.13 9.91 9.41
N PHE A 116 -6.13 10.27 8.61
CA PHE A 116 -6.30 11.19 7.49
C PHE A 116 -7.33 10.67 6.48
N TYR A 117 -7.26 9.40 6.07
CA TYR A 117 -8.24 8.82 5.16
C TYR A 117 -9.66 8.79 5.75
N LYS A 118 -9.81 8.49 7.05
CA LYS A 118 -11.10 8.59 7.74
C LYS A 118 -11.67 10.01 7.65
N ILE A 119 -10.88 11.04 7.96
CA ILE A 119 -11.33 12.44 7.86
C ILE A 119 -11.70 12.81 6.42
N THR A 120 -11.01 12.28 5.42
CA THR A 120 -11.35 12.55 4.02
C THR A 120 -12.71 11.94 3.64
N SER A 121 -13.02 10.73 4.11
CA SER A 121 -14.34 10.10 3.96
C SER A 121 -15.43 10.96 4.61
N GLU A 122 -15.23 11.40 5.86
CA GLU A 122 -16.17 12.27 6.58
C GLU A 122 -16.40 13.62 5.90
N ARG A 123 -15.38 14.13 5.19
CA ARG A 123 -15.47 15.36 4.39
C ARG A 123 -16.02 15.14 2.98
N GLY A 124 -16.45 13.92 2.65
CA GLY A 124 -17.08 13.55 1.38
C GLY A 124 -16.11 13.39 0.21
N PHE A 125 -14.82 13.17 0.46
CA PHE A 125 -13.90 12.76 -0.59
C PHE A 125 -14.15 11.30 -0.98
N LYS A 126 -13.92 10.99 -2.26
CA LYS A 126 -13.84 9.63 -2.77
C LYS A 126 -12.39 9.26 -3.02
N MET A 127 -12.05 7.99 -2.82
CA MET A 127 -10.70 7.48 -3.02
C MET A 127 -10.62 6.57 -4.24
N SER A 128 -9.51 6.68 -4.96
CA SER A 128 -9.13 5.75 -6.03
C SER A 128 -7.70 5.27 -5.79
N GLN A 129 -7.35 4.06 -6.23
CA GLN A 129 -5.98 3.57 -6.22
C GLN A 129 -5.60 2.99 -7.57
N TYR A 130 -4.41 3.35 -8.04
CA TYR A 130 -3.83 2.84 -9.27
C TYR A 130 -2.45 2.28 -9.01
N ILE A 131 -2.10 1.24 -9.77
CA ILE A 131 -0.85 0.51 -9.62
C ILE A 131 -0.14 0.50 -10.96
N GLY A 132 1.12 0.95 -10.96
CA GLY A 132 2.04 0.75 -12.06
C GLY A 132 3.12 -0.22 -11.66
N GLU A 133 3.44 -1.14 -12.56
CA GLU A 133 4.51 -2.09 -12.33
C GLU A 133 5.30 -2.29 -13.60
N SER A 134 6.63 -2.27 -13.47
CA SER A 134 7.53 -2.64 -14.56
C SER A 134 8.52 -3.67 -14.07
N LEU A 135 8.58 -4.78 -14.78
CA LEU A 135 9.65 -5.76 -14.62
C LEU A 135 10.86 -5.33 -15.45
N PRO A 136 12.08 -5.60 -14.98
CA PRO A 136 13.30 -5.23 -15.70
C PRO A 136 13.50 -6.01 -17.01
N LEU A 137 12.75 -7.10 -17.20
CA LEU A 137 12.77 -7.95 -18.38
C LEU A 137 11.34 -8.05 -18.93
N LYS A 138 11.20 -8.02 -20.26
CA LYS A 138 9.96 -8.39 -20.94
C LYS A 138 9.85 -9.91 -20.88
N ILE A 139 8.96 -10.41 -20.03
CA ILE A 139 8.76 -11.83 -19.75
C ILE A 139 7.26 -12.06 -19.82
N GLU A 140 6.85 -13.13 -20.50
CA GLU A 140 5.44 -13.51 -20.55
C GLU A 140 5.00 -14.04 -19.18
N GLU A 141 3.78 -13.72 -18.75
CA GLU A 141 3.29 -14.13 -17.42
C GLU A 141 3.36 -15.65 -17.21
N SER A 142 3.18 -16.43 -18.29
CA SER A 142 3.30 -17.89 -18.28
C SER A 142 4.71 -18.42 -17.97
N GLU A 143 5.75 -17.59 -18.15
CA GLU A 143 7.12 -17.97 -17.82
C GLU A 143 7.43 -17.76 -16.34
N LEU A 144 6.57 -17.04 -15.61
CA LEU A 144 6.77 -16.77 -14.19
C LEU A 144 6.42 -17.99 -13.34
N PRO A 145 7.28 -18.34 -12.37
CA PRO A 145 6.93 -19.34 -11.37
C PRO A 145 5.79 -18.80 -10.48
N LYS A 146 5.01 -19.72 -9.91
CA LYS A 146 3.93 -19.40 -8.97
C LYS A 146 4.42 -18.63 -7.74
N MET A 147 5.65 -18.90 -7.31
CA MET A 147 6.31 -18.16 -6.23
C MET A 147 7.82 -18.20 -6.42
N THR A 148 8.52 -17.12 -6.06
CA THR A 148 9.98 -17.14 -5.94
C THR A 148 10.46 -16.18 -4.86
N TYR A 149 11.34 -16.66 -4.00
CA TYR A 149 11.98 -15.84 -2.98
C TYR A 149 13.49 -16.08 -2.91
N ILE A 150 14.19 -15.16 -2.22
CA ILE A 150 15.64 -15.20 -2.04
C ILE A 150 15.91 -15.67 -0.61
N ASP A 151 16.62 -16.80 -0.49
CA ASP A 151 17.11 -17.34 0.77
C ASP A 151 18.65 -17.28 0.79
N GLY A 152 19.20 -16.23 1.39
CA GLY A 152 20.62 -15.90 1.28
C GLY A 152 21.06 -15.77 -0.18
N ASP A 153 21.95 -16.67 -0.61
CA ASP A 153 22.44 -16.74 -1.99
C ASP A 153 21.63 -17.69 -2.88
N LYS A 154 20.58 -18.35 -2.37
CA LYS A 154 19.74 -19.26 -3.16
C LYS A 154 18.47 -18.59 -3.63
N ILE A 155 18.03 -18.96 -4.83
CA ILE A 155 16.70 -18.64 -5.35
C ILE A 155 15.82 -19.86 -5.14
N VAL A 156 14.77 -19.72 -4.34
CA VAL A 156 13.79 -20.78 -4.11
C VAL A 156 12.57 -20.48 -4.95
N LYS A 157 12.14 -21.45 -5.76
CA LYS A 157 11.04 -21.32 -6.73
C LYS A 157 9.98 -22.38 -6.45
N PHE A 158 8.72 -22.00 -6.59
CA PHE A 158 7.61 -22.93 -6.62
C PHE A 158 6.83 -22.76 -7.92
N GLY A 159 6.51 -23.89 -8.56
CA GLY A 159 5.93 -23.92 -9.90
C GLY A 159 7.00 -24.04 -11.00
N GLN A 160 6.53 -24.35 -12.21
CA GLN A 160 7.39 -24.45 -13.39
C GLN A 160 7.76 -23.05 -13.90
N THR A 161 8.98 -22.90 -14.42
CA THR A 161 9.45 -21.66 -15.05
C THR A 161 10.62 -21.96 -15.98
N SER A 162 10.68 -21.24 -17.12
CA SER A 162 11.82 -21.24 -18.05
C SER A 162 12.96 -20.33 -17.58
N LEU A 163 12.75 -19.52 -16.53
CA LEU A 163 13.67 -18.48 -16.11
C LEU A 163 14.81 -19.02 -15.23
N SER A 164 16.03 -18.58 -15.56
CA SER A 164 17.22 -18.84 -14.75
C SER A 164 17.15 -18.16 -13.39
N ASP A 165 17.91 -18.69 -12.43
CA ASP A 165 18.07 -18.08 -11.10
C ASP A 165 18.58 -16.63 -11.19
N GLY A 166 19.46 -16.36 -12.15
CA GLY A 166 19.97 -15.01 -12.41
C GLY A 166 18.86 -14.04 -12.85
N GLN A 167 18.01 -14.46 -13.79
CA GLN A 167 16.87 -13.66 -14.26
C GLN A 167 15.86 -13.43 -13.14
N LEU A 168 15.51 -14.45 -12.37
CA LEU A 168 14.58 -14.33 -11.24
C LEU A 168 15.15 -13.42 -10.14
N ARG A 169 16.44 -13.55 -9.82
CA ARG A 169 17.11 -12.64 -8.89
C ARG A 169 17.08 -11.19 -9.39
N HIS A 170 17.34 -10.98 -10.68
CA HIS A 170 17.30 -9.66 -11.29
C HIS A 170 15.89 -9.07 -11.22
N MET A 171 14.86 -9.84 -11.56
CA MET A 171 13.46 -9.43 -11.40
C MET A 171 13.12 -9.05 -9.96
N ILE A 172 13.49 -9.87 -8.98
CA ILE A 172 13.20 -9.60 -7.58
C ILE A 172 13.88 -8.32 -7.12
N LYS A 173 15.12 -8.08 -7.55
CA LYS A 173 15.93 -6.91 -7.14
C LYS A 173 15.58 -5.61 -7.89
N PHE A 174 15.10 -5.70 -9.13
CA PHE A 174 14.90 -4.53 -10.00
C PHE A 174 13.46 -4.35 -10.49
N ARG A 175 12.50 -5.08 -9.92
CA ARG A 175 11.06 -4.73 -10.00
C ARG A 175 10.86 -3.30 -9.53
N ASN A 176 10.19 -2.48 -10.32
CA ASN A 176 9.76 -1.15 -9.89
C ASN A 176 8.24 -1.14 -9.81
N LYS A 177 7.71 -0.62 -8.71
CA LYS A 177 6.27 -0.52 -8.50
C LYS A 177 5.90 0.86 -7.99
N THR A 178 4.87 1.44 -8.57
CA THR A 178 4.26 2.69 -8.11
C THR A 178 2.85 2.40 -7.67
N ILE A 179 2.47 2.91 -6.50
CA ILE A 179 1.08 2.87 -6.03
C ILE A 179 0.65 4.29 -5.74
N GLY A 180 -0.38 4.77 -6.45
CA GLY A 180 -0.94 6.09 -6.24
C GLY A 180 -2.36 6.03 -5.72
N LYS A 181 -2.64 6.77 -4.66
CA LYS A 181 -3.95 6.96 -4.06
C LYS A 181 -4.43 8.38 -4.31
N PHE A 182 -5.58 8.49 -4.96
CA PHE A 182 -6.24 9.75 -5.25
C PHE A 182 -7.37 10.00 -4.25
N LEU A 183 -7.49 11.24 -3.76
CA LEU A 183 -8.61 11.73 -2.99
C LEU A 183 -9.31 12.80 -3.82
N ASP A 184 -10.49 12.47 -4.32
CA ASP A 184 -11.27 13.26 -5.27
C ASP A 184 -12.47 13.92 -4.57
N LYS A 185 -12.70 15.21 -4.82
CA LYS A 185 -13.91 15.95 -4.40
C LYS A 185 -14.26 17.03 -5.44
N GLY A 186 -15.15 16.68 -6.37
CA GLY A 186 -15.42 17.50 -7.55
C GLY A 186 -14.15 17.65 -8.40
N ASP A 187 -13.83 18.88 -8.80
CA ASP A 187 -12.63 19.18 -9.61
C ASP A 187 -11.33 19.24 -8.78
N HIS A 188 -11.43 19.13 -7.46
CA HIS A 188 -10.29 19.09 -6.56
C HIS A 188 -9.84 17.65 -6.33
N TRP A 189 -8.56 17.39 -6.55
CA TRP A 189 -7.97 16.09 -6.27
C TRP A 189 -6.59 16.22 -5.65
N HIS A 190 -6.28 15.28 -4.77
CA HIS A 190 -4.97 15.08 -4.17
C HIS A 190 -4.48 13.68 -4.53
N CYS A 191 -3.20 13.52 -4.82
CA CYS A 191 -2.57 12.23 -5.09
C CYS A 191 -1.40 12.03 -4.14
N PHE A 192 -1.45 10.94 -3.37
CA PHE A 192 -0.34 10.46 -2.56
C PHE A 192 0.17 9.18 -3.20
N TYR A 193 1.45 9.11 -3.54
CA TYR A 193 2.01 7.93 -4.18
C TYR A 193 3.35 7.54 -3.60
N ILE A 194 3.65 6.25 -3.69
CA ILE A 194 4.87 5.63 -3.21
C ILE A 194 5.52 4.87 -4.37
N THR A 195 6.85 4.86 -4.42
CA THR A 195 7.61 4.16 -5.45
C THR A 195 8.61 3.20 -4.82
N PHE A 196 8.44 1.92 -5.10
CA PHE A 196 9.29 0.86 -4.59
C PHE A 196 10.25 0.36 -5.66
N ARG A 197 11.50 0.12 -5.28
CA ARG A 197 12.44 -0.70 -6.06
C ARG A 197 12.64 -2.02 -5.32
N SER A 198 12.67 -3.12 -6.06
CA SER A 198 12.70 -4.51 -5.57
C SER A 198 11.43 -4.97 -4.84
N ILE A 199 11.25 -6.29 -4.71
CA ILE A 199 10.16 -6.88 -3.88
C ILE A 199 10.39 -6.61 -2.38
N ALA A 200 11.61 -6.26 -1.97
CA ALA A 200 11.89 -5.82 -0.60
C ALA A 200 11.41 -4.39 -0.30
N GLY A 201 10.86 -3.68 -1.30
CA GLY A 201 10.36 -2.31 -1.17
C GLY A 201 11.42 -1.28 -0.80
N LYS A 202 12.65 -1.47 -1.28
CA LYS A 202 13.71 -0.50 -1.05
C LYS A 202 13.41 0.76 -1.83
N GLU A 203 13.36 1.89 -1.13
CA GLU A 203 13.29 3.19 -1.76
C GLU A 203 14.69 3.78 -1.92
N PRO A 204 14.99 4.50 -3.01
CA PRO A 204 16.30 5.13 -3.19
C PRO A 204 16.56 6.29 -2.21
N TRP A 205 15.54 6.73 -1.47
CA TRP A 205 15.58 7.88 -0.57
C TRP A 205 15.93 7.47 0.88
N GLN A 206 16.67 8.32 1.59
CA GLN A 206 17.15 8.13 2.98
C GLN A 206 17.39 6.67 3.41
N ASN A 207 18.36 6.01 2.77
CA ASN A 207 18.80 4.66 3.13
C ASN A 207 17.70 3.56 3.06
N GLY A 208 16.67 3.73 2.23
CA GLY A 208 15.61 2.73 2.05
C GLY A 208 14.32 3.03 2.78
N GLN A 209 14.19 4.18 3.45
CA GLN A 209 12.98 4.54 4.20
C GLN A 209 11.82 4.86 3.25
N ALA A 210 10.65 4.28 3.54
CA ALA A 210 9.42 4.55 2.83
C ALA A 210 8.96 6.01 3.02
N HIS A 211 8.65 6.69 1.92
CA HIS A 211 8.07 8.03 1.93
C HIS A 211 6.95 8.18 0.90
N LEU A 212 6.04 9.10 1.17
CA LEU A 212 4.99 9.49 0.24
C LEU A 212 5.41 10.71 -0.55
N HIS A 213 5.25 10.61 -1.84
CA HIS A 213 5.19 11.77 -2.72
C HIS A 213 3.77 12.33 -2.77
N TYR A 214 3.65 13.61 -3.11
CA TYR A 214 2.36 14.30 -3.15
C TYR A 214 2.22 15.20 -4.39
N LEU A 215 1.05 15.11 -5.04
CA LEU A 215 0.61 15.98 -6.12
C LEU A 215 -0.85 16.36 -5.93
N SER A 216 -1.30 17.38 -6.64
CA SER A 216 -2.71 17.78 -6.69
C SER A 216 -3.02 18.48 -8.01
N ASN A 217 -4.30 18.81 -8.23
CA ASN A 217 -4.70 19.67 -9.34
C ASN A 217 -3.95 21.02 -9.38
N ALA A 218 -3.47 21.54 -8.24
CA ALA A 218 -2.69 22.77 -8.16
C ALA A 218 -1.33 22.70 -8.88
N PHE A 219 -0.87 21.50 -9.24
CA PHE A 219 0.40 21.30 -9.94
C PHE A 219 0.31 21.54 -11.45
N GLY A 220 -0.89 21.83 -11.97
CA GLY A 220 -1.12 22.09 -13.40
C GLY A 220 -1.15 20.83 -14.26
N LEU A 221 -1.24 19.65 -13.65
CA LEU A 221 -1.43 18.37 -14.32
C LEU A 221 -2.91 18.00 -14.28
N SER A 222 -3.38 17.26 -15.30
CA SER A 222 -4.72 16.66 -15.23
C SER A 222 -4.69 15.38 -14.39
N ARG A 223 -5.81 15.04 -13.74
CA ARG A 223 -5.94 13.76 -13.02
C ARG A 223 -5.63 12.58 -13.93
N ALA A 224 -6.20 12.57 -15.14
CA ALA A 224 -6.03 11.50 -16.13
C ALA A 224 -4.56 11.31 -16.54
N GLU A 225 -3.83 12.42 -16.73
CA GLU A 225 -2.39 12.36 -17.01
C GLU A 225 -1.62 11.68 -15.87
N VAL A 226 -1.90 12.05 -14.62
CA VAL A 226 -1.21 11.44 -13.46
C VAL A 226 -1.55 9.96 -13.35
N VAL A 227 -2.80 9.57 -13.55
CA VAL A 227 -3.23 8.14 -13.55
C VAL A 227 -2.52 7.34 -14.63
N ASP A 228 -2.50 7.82 -15.88
CA ASP A 228 -1.82 7.16 -16.99
C ASP A 228 -0.32 6.97 -16.70
N ARG A 229 0.31 8.00 -16.16
CA ARG A 229 1.73 7.95 -15.76
C ARG A 229 2.00 7.00 -14.62
N ILE A 230 1.13 6.94 -13.61
CA ILE A 230 1.25 5.97 -12.51
C ILE A 230 1.16 4.55 -13.07
N ARG A 231 0.15 4.24 -13.90
CA ARG A 231 -0.02 2.90 -14.49
C ARG A 231 1.15 2.47 -15.36
N LYS A 232 1.79 3.41 -16.05
CA LYS A 232 3.03 3.19 -16.81
C LYS A 232 4.30 3.14 -15.96
N ASN A 233 4.17 3.18 -14.63
CA ASN A 233 5.26 3.21 -13.66
C ASN A 233 6.25 4.37 -13.90
N ASN A 234 5.73 5.52 -14.34
CA ASN A 234 6.47 6.74 -14.65
C ASN A 234 5.78 7.96 -14.02
N ALA A 235 5.45 7.85 -12.73
CA ALA A 235 4.77 8.89 -11.99
C ALA A 235 5.51 10.24 -12.09
N PRO A 236 4.79 11.38 -12.10
CA PRO A 236 5.43 12.69 -12.11
C PRO A 236 6.39 12.87 -10.94
N SER A 237 7.43 13.68 -11.11
CA SER A 237 8.30 14.06 -9.99
C SER A 237 7.55 14.99 -9.04
N SER A 238 7.68 14.75 -7.74
CA SER A 238 7.13 15.61 -6.68
C SER A 238 8.28 16.25 -5.89
N PRO A 239 8.23 17.56 -5.57
CA PRO A 239 9.15 18.16 -4.61
C PRO A 239 8.78 17.82 -3.16
N VAL A 240 7.56 17.33 -2.93
CA VAL A 240 7.04 16.97 -1.61
C VAL A 240 7.34 15.51 -1.32
N HIS A 241 7.96 15.27 -0.16
CA HIS A 241 8.32 13.96 0.39
C HIS A 241 7.88 13.94 1.86
N ILE A 242 6.99 13.02 2.21
CA ILE A 242 6.40 12.86 3.55
C ILE A 242 6.92 11.55 4.13
N ASN A 243 7.57 11.60 5.28
CA ASN A 243 8.16 10.41 5.89
C ASN A 243 7.10 9.56 6.57
N ILE A 244 7.29 8.24 6.54
CA ILE A 244 6.51 7.31 7.35
C ILE A 244 7.44 6.55 8.29
N THR A 245 7.26 6.73 9.60
CA THR A 245 8.26 6.33 10.62
C THR A 245 8.11 4.92 11.15
N ASP A 246 6.90 4.38 11.13
CA ASP A 246 6.54 3.03 11.59
C ASP A 246 6.32 2.07 10.40
N TYR A 247 6.61 2.53 9.18
CA TYR A 247 6.41 1.76 7.97
C TYR A 247 7.74 1.30 7.37
N GLY A 248 7.89 -0.02 7.21
CA GLY A 248 9.12 -0.59 6.67
C GLY A 248 10.30 -0.62 7.66
N ASN A 249 10.09 -0.32 8.95
CA ASN A 249 11.06 -0.64 10.00
C ASN A 249 11.24 -2.16 10.08
N GLN A 250 12.11 -2.68 9.22
CA GLN A 250 12.79 -3.95 9.43
C GLN A 250 13.74 -3.69 10.60
N SER A 251 13.29 -4.03 11.81
CA SER A 251 14.19 -4.04 12.96
C SER A 251 15.43 -4.83 12.57
N ASN A 252 16.58 -4.14 12.55
CA ASN A 252 17.88 -4.78 12.64
C ASN A 252 17.98 -5.38 14.05
N GLN A 253 17.38 -6.55 14.23
CA GLN A 253 17.72 -7.48 15.30
C GLN A 253 18.02 -8.83 14.66
#